data_AF-A0AAU9JLM2-F1
#
_entry.id   AF-A0AAU9JLM2-F1
#
_cell.length_a   1.000
_cell.length_b   1.000
_cell.length_c   1.000
_cell.angle_alpha   90.00
_cell.angle_beta   90.00
_cell.angle_gamma   90.00
#
_symmetry.space_group_name_H-M   'P 1'
#
loop_
_entity.id
_entity.type
_entity.pdbx_description
1 polymer ?
#
loop_
_entity_poly.entity_id
_entity_poly.type
_entity_poly.pdbx_seq_one_letter_code
_entity_poly.pdbx_strand_id
1 'polypeptide(L)'
;MSKSKTNQRLGRGPPKLSNDFGIKLLEKELELEKNWSIEIINELVLMYTEIIEYYEYNKDPRYLDFQDRMHKMLVKPQAISTMREENLSPIRNRRESIKSPSPQKERKDEGEGKKEVNSVHKTPVQYVIPEVENSGSEGENEGENLKNQPEEEIEIKIVPDSTIRRNSQRRHTFSTPQPKRPEHKLEDSIEQRKKESERNKSLLSAQLNQALAEPSYKFSKNLERIIHLHQTNSKVITQKCASDFKFQDSDLQRRLDSRKKAMIDRSTGDTSVFDSPLNKSCIDILPSEIEYSPPEIHLFGDTMDEVNLSFGPSLDESKHIENIENQLEDLMEASFSEKASKISEIKLNYEVQIKELEGQGGFMNLIIDQMKENMKQEIQDVSKELDTRRKEKINLLKRSFMM
;
A
#
# COMPACT_ATOMS: atom_id res chain seq x y z
N MET A 1 -1.79 32.92 -22.58
CA MET A 1 -2.77 33.49 -21.64
C MET A 1 -3.87 32.47 -21.36
N SER A 2 -3.67 31.65 -20.35
CA SER A 2 -4.60 30.57 -19.98
C SER A 2 -5.72 31.16 -19.13
N LYS A 3 -6.96 31.13 -19.64
CA LYS A 3 -8.15 31.54 -18.90
C LYS A 3 -8.47 30.46 -17.87
N SER A 4 -8.09 30.70 -16.62
CA SER A 4 -8.49 29.88 -15.48
C SER A 4 -10.01 29.81 -15.44
N LYS A 5 -10.57 28.62 -15.71
CA LYS A 5 -11.99 28.31 -15.49
C LYS A 5 -12.22 28.26 -13.98
N THR A 6 -12.49 29.41 -13.38
CA THR A 6 -12.97 29.50 -12.01
C THR A 6 -14.37 28.87 -11.99
N ASN A 7 -14.51 27.75 -11.28
CA ASN A 7 -15.78 27.06 -11.05
C ASN A 7 -16.80 28.08 -10.50
N GLN A 8 -17.71 28.54 -11.36
CA GLN A 8 -18.91 29.26 -10.94
C GLN A 8 -19.76 28.30 -10.11
N ARG A 9 -19.54 28.29 -8.79
CA ARG A 9 -20.53 27.81 -7.83
C ARG A 9 -21.75 28.70 -8.00
N LEU A 10 -22.78 28.16 -8.65
CA LEU A 10 -24.10 28.79 -8.81
C LEU A 10 -24.49 29.43 -7.48
N GLY A 11 -24.86 30.71 -7.52
CA GLY A 11 -25.06 31.58 -6.35
C GLY A 11 -26.11 31.09 -5.37
N ARG A 12 -25.76 30.07 -4.57
CA ARG A 12 -26.46 29.73 -3.35
C ARG A 12 -26.22 30.88 -2.39
N GLY A 13 -27.30 31.50 -1.92
CA GLY A 13 -27.22 32.50 -0.87
C GLY A 13 -26.56 31.94 0.40
N PRO A 14 -26.28 32.81 1.39
CA PRO A 14 -25.69 32.39 2.66
C PRO A 14 -26.37 31.14 3.21
N PRO A 15 -25.62 30.07 3.52
CA PRO A 15 -26.19 28.89 4.16
C PRO A 15 -26.89 29.30 5.46
N LYS A 16 -28.10 28.76 5.69
CA LYS A 16 -28.89 29.05 6.89
C LYS A 16 -28.96 27.77 7.72
N LEU A 17 -28.45 27.82 8.95
CA LEU A 17 -28.63 26.74 9.91
C LEU A 17 -30.01 26.85 10.58
N SER A 18 -30.62 25.69 10.85
CA SER A 18 -31.83 25.62 11.67
C SER A 18 -31.49 25.97 13.14
N ASN A 19 -32.42 26.60 13.86
CA ASN A 19 -32.23 26.91 15.28
C ASN A 19 -32.04 25.66 16.15
N ASP A 20 -32.62 24.52 15.72
CA ASP A 20 -32.52 23.25 16.43
C ASP A 20 -31.29 22.41 16.02
N PHE A 21 -30.44 22.96 15.15
CA PHE A 21 -29.33 22.22 14.55
C PHE A 21 -28.34 21.71 15.60
N GLY A 22 -27.98 22.55 16.56
CA GLY A 22 -27.03 22.19 17.62
C GLY A 22 -27.55 21.04 18.51
N ILE A 23 -28.85 21.02 18.79
CA ILE A 23 -29.48 19.95 19.58
C ILE A 23 -29.45 18.64 18.79
N LYS A 24 -29.86 18.67 17.52
CA LYS A 24 -29.84 17.48 16.66
C LYS A 24 -28.44 16.91 16.47
N LEU A 25 -27.44 17.77 16.30
CA LEU A 25 -26.04 17.35 16.15
C LEU A 25 -25.60 16.61 17.41
N LEU A 26 -25.85 17.20 18.59
CA LEU A 26 -25.49 16.60 19.87
C LEU A 26 -26.23 15.28 20.14
N GLU A 27 -27.52 15.21 19.82
CA GLU A 27 -28.31 13.98 19.95
C GLU A 27 -27.74 12.86 19.08
N LYS A 28 -27.33 13.17 17.84
CA LYS A 28 -26.72 12.21 16.93
C LYS A 28 -25.33 11.76 17.38
N GLU A 29 -24.54 12.65 17.95
CA GLU A 29 -23.25 12.27 18.56
C GLU A 29 -23.43 11.33 19.74
N LEU A 30 -24.40 11.60 20.62
CA LEU A 30 -24.76 10.71 21.73
C LEU A 30 -25.35 9.38 21.26
N GLU A 31 -26.04 9.36 20.12
CA GLU A 31 -26.53 8.14 19.48
C GLU A 31 -25.36 7.31 18.95
N LEU A 32 -24.38 7.94 18.30
CA LEU A 32 -23.17 7.29 17.79
C LEU A 32 -22.33 6.66 18.91
N GLU A 33 -22.19 7.34 20.04
CA GLU A 33 -21.45 6.80 21.20
C GLU A 33 -22.09 5.54 21.78
N LYS A 34 -23.40 5.38 21.62
CA LYS A 34 -24.11 4.15 22.02
C LYS A 34 -23.99 3.07 20.96
N ASN A 35 -24.24 3.43 19.70
CA ASN A 35 -24.33 2.51 18.57
C ASN A 35 -23.57 3.06 17.35
N TRP A 36 -22.52 2.36 16.94
CA TRP A 36 -21.74 2.68 15.74
C TRP A 36 -22.43 2.13 14.48
N SER A 37 -23.42 2.84 13.98
CA SER A 37 -24.11 2.54 12.71
C SER A 37 -23.66 3.47 11.59
N ILE A 38 -23.55 2.93 10.37
CA ILE A 38 -23.07 3.67 9.21
C ILE A 38 -24.01 4.80 8.81
N GLU A 39 -25.30 4.61 9.01
CA GLU A 39 -26.33 5.63 8.79
C GLU A 39 -26.10 6.84 9.69
N ILE A 40 -25.81 6.61 10.98
CA ILE A 40 -25.53 7.69 11.94
C ILE A 40 -24.22 8.41 11.58
N ILE A 41 -23.18 7.67 11.17
CA ILE A 41 -21.91 8.27 10.72
C ILE A 41 -22.16 9.19 9.52
N ASN A 42 -22.88 8.71 8.51
CA ASN A 42 -23.19 9.47 7.31
C ASN A 42 -24.04 10.72 7.62
N GLU A 43 -25.06 10.59 8.49
CA GLU A 43 -25.85 11.74 8.97
C GLU A 43 -24.98 12.77 9.69
N LEU A 44 -24.10 12.34 10.59
CA LEU A 44 -23.18 13.23 11.30
C LEU A 44 -22.21 13.93 10.34
N VAL A 45 -21.63 13.22 9.35
CA VAL A 45 -20.75 13.83 8.34
C VAL A 45 -21.48 14.92 7.56
N LEU A 46 -22.74 14.68 7.18
CA LEU A 46 -23.55 15.71 6.51
C LEU A 46 -23.79 16.92 7.41
N MET A 47 -24.17 16.70 8.67
CA MET A 47 -24.35 17.80 9.63
C MET A 47 -23.04 18.57 9.88
N TYR A 48 -21.93 17.88 10.06
CA TYR A 48 -20.62 18.51 10.20
C TYR A 48 -20.24 19.34 8.96
N THR A 49 -20.54 18.83 7.76
CA THR A 49 -20.30 19.57 6.52
C THR A 49 -21.13 20.86 6.47
N GLU A 50 -22.43 20.79 6.81
CA GLU A 50 -23.31 21.97 6.84
C GLU A 50 -22.85 23.05 7.84
N ILE A 51 -22.42 22.64 9.05
CA ILE A 51 -21.95 23.60 10.06
C ILE A 51 -20.58 24.20 9.71
N ILE A 52 -19.68 23.41 9.11
CA ILE A 52 -18.39 23.88 8.59
C ILE A 52 -18.63 24.91 7.49
N GLU A 53 -19.49 24.61 6.50
CA GLU A 53 -19.83 25.55 5.43
C GLU A 53 -20.43 26.86 5.98
N TYR A 54 -21.29 26.77 7.00
CA TYR A 54 -21.87 27.94 7.65
C TYR A 54 -20.83 28.83 8.33
N TYR A 55 -19.96 28.26 9.18
CA TYR A 55 -18.96 29.04 9.89
C TYR A 55 -17.83 29.52 8.97
N GLU A 56 -17.45 28.74 7.96
CA GLU A 56 -16.48 29.14 6.94
C GLU A 56 -17.00 30.31 6.09
N TYR A 57 -18.29 30.29 5.72
CA TYR A 57 -18.94 31.40 5.02
C TYR A 57 -18.90 32.69 5.85
N ASN A 58 -19.16 32.58 7.16
CA ASN A 58 -19.13 33.69 8.10
C ASN A 58 -17.71 34.12 8.53
N LYS A 59 -16.65 33.46 8.00
CA LYS A 59 -15.24 33.68 8.38
C LYS A 59 -14.97 33.51 9.87
N ASP A 60 -15.71 32.63 10.52
CA ASP A 60 -15.59 32.33 11.93
C ASP A 60 -14.67 31.12 12.14
N PRO A 61 -13.55 31.26 12.87
CA PRO A 61 -12.54 30.18 13.00
C PRO A 61 -13.09 28.90 13.63
N ARG A 62 -14.27 28.92 14.26
CA ARG A 62 -14.95 27.73 14.79
C ARG A 62 -15.13 26.61 13.76
N TYR A 63 -15.14 26.90 12.46
CA TYR A 63 -15.19 25.84 11.43
C TYR A 63 -14.02 24.84 11.56
N LEU A 64 -12.85 25.27 12.05
CA LEU A 64 -11.69 24.41 12.27
C LEU A 64 -11.95 23.39 13.39
N ASP A 65 -12.60 23.83 14.48
CA ASP A 65 -12.96 22.94 15.58
C ASP A 65 -13.95 21.86 15.11
N PHE A 66 -14.91 22.22 14.26
CA PHE A 66 -15.84 21.26 13.67
C PHE A 66 -15.16 20.30 12.68
N GLN A 67 -14.18 20.78 11.89
CA GLN A 67 -13.36 19.92 11.03
C GLN A 67 -12.56 18.89 11.84
N ASP A 68 -11.87 19.34 12.89
CA ASP A 68 -11.09 18.47 13.76
C ASP A 68 -11.98 17.45 14.49
N ARG A 69 -13.15 17.88 14.98
CA ARG A 69 -14.10 16.99 15.65
C ARG A 69 -14.67 15.92 14.71
N MET A 70 -15.01 16.29 13.46
CA MET A 70 -15.42 15.34 12.43
C MET A 70 -14.29 14.37 12.08
N HIS A 71 -13.06 14.87 11.91
CA HIS A 71 -11.89 14.04 11.62
C HIS A 71 -11.61 13.04 12.73
N LYS A 72 -11.58 13.50 14.00
CA LYS A 72 -11.42 12.64 15.18
C LYS A 72 -12.50 11.57 15.28
N MET A 73 -13.74 11.88 14.90
CA MET A 73 -14.83 10.90 14.84
C MET A 73 -14.56 9.81 13.79
N LEU A 74 -14.12 10.19 12.59
CA LEU A 74 -13.88 9.26 11.48
C LEU A 74 -12.62 8.41 11.64
N VAL A 75 -11.62 8.89 12.38
CA VAL A 75 -10.39 8.14 12.67
C VAL A 75 -10.57 7.11 13.79
N LYS A 76 -11.67 7.15 14.55
CA LYS A 76 -11.93 6.15 15.59
C LYS A 76 -12.01 4.73 14.98
N PRO A 77 -11.35 3.72 15.58
CA PRO A 77 -11.32 2.36 15.04
C PRO A 77 -12.71 1.77 14.80
N GLN A 78 -13.68 2.11 15.64
CA GLN A 78 -15.06 1.67 15.52
C GLN A 78 -15.71 2.20 14.23
N ALA A 79 -15.50 3.48 13.90
CA ALA A 79 -16.00 4.10 12.67
C ALA A 79 -15.42 3.40 11.43
N ILE A 80 -14.11 3.17 11.45
CA ILE A 80 -13.38 2.50 10.36
C ILE A 80 -13.90 1.07 10.16
N SER A 81 -14.10 0.31 11.24
CA SER A 81 -14.64 -1.05 11.18
C SER A 81 -16.05 -1.06 10.57
N THR A 82 -16.94 -0.19 11.04
CA THR A 82 -18.31 -0.08 10.51
C THR A 82 -18.32 0.29 9.02
N MET A 83 -17.49 1.24 8.60
CA MET A 83 -17.35 1.63 7.18
C MET A 83 -16.77 0.51 6.31
N ARG A 84 -15.84 -0.29 6.84
CA ARG A 84 -15.27 -1.44 6.10
C ARG A 84 -16.27 -2.58 5.94
N GLU A 85 -17.04 -2.88 6.97
CA GLU A 85 -18.04 -3.95 6.95
C GLU A 85 -19.13 -3.71 5.90
N GLU A 86 -19.62 -2.47 5.77
CA GLU A 86 -20.62 -2.13 4.76
C GLU A 86 -20.07 -2.32 3.34
N ASN A 87 -18.82 -1.91 3.09
CA ASN A 87 -18.18 -2.05 1.77
C ASN A 87 -17.93 -3.52 1.37
N LEU A 88 -17.82 -4.44 2.33
CA LEU A 88 -17.65 -5.88 2.07
C LEU A 88 -18.99 -6.62 1.86
N SER A 89 -20.10 -6.05 2.32
CA SER A 89 -21.44 -6.64 2.24
C SER A 89 -22.08 -6.77 0.83
N PRO A 90 -21.74 -5.97 -0.22
CA PRO A 90 -22.46 -6.03 -1.50
C PRO A 90 -22.26 -7.36 -2.25
N ILE A 91 -21.19 -8.10 -1.94
CA ILE A 91 -20.81 -9.29 -2.71
C ILE A 91 -21.52 -10.55 -2.18
N ARG A 92 -21.94 -10.60 -0.91
CA ARG A 92 -22.52 -11.83 -0.33
C ARG A 92 -24.00 -12.05 -0.68
N ASN A 93 -24.79 -10.99 -0.88
CA ASN A 93 -26.24 -11.14 -1.09
C ASN A 93 -26.65 -11.48 -2.54
N ARG A 94 -25.70 -11.60 -3.48
CA ARG A 94 -26.01 -11.95 -4.88
C ARG A 94 -25.93 -13.45 -5.18
N ARG A 95 -25.43 -14.29 -4.27
CA ARG A 95 -25.27 -15.74 -4.50
C ARG A 95 -26.40 -16.62 -3.95
N GLU A 96 -27.27 -16.12 -3.08
CA GLU A 96 -28.32 -16.95 -2.45
C GLU A 96 -29.69 -16.89 -3.14
N SER A 97 -29.87 -16.06 -4.17
CA SER A 97 -31.15 -15.97 -4.91
C SER A 97 -31.20 -16.75 -6.22
N ILE A 98 -30.13 -17.46 -6.62
CA ILE A 98 -30.18 -18.44 -7.72
C ILE A 98 -30.53 -19.81 -7.14
N LYS A 99 -31.80 -19.98 -6.74
CA LYS A 99 -32.39 -21.31 -6.65
C LYS A 99 -32.44 -21.90 -8.07
N SER A 100 -31.61 -22.90 -8.28
CA SER A 100 -31.53 -23.73 -9.47
C SER A 100 -32.94 -24.21 -9.89
N PRO A 101 -33.34 -24.08 -11.17
CA PRO A 101 -34.44 -24.88 -11.69
C PRO A 101 -33.97 -26.34 -11.74
N SER A 102 -34.71 -27.23 -11.10
CA SER A 102 -34.52 -28.68 -11.19
C SER A 102 -34.45 -29.16 -12.65
N PRO A 103 -33.57 -30.11 -12.99
CA PRO A 103 -33.51 -30.69 -14.32
C PRO A 103 -34.63 -31.73 -14.50
N GLN A 104 -35.69 -31.36 -15.21
CA GLN A 104 -36.59 -32.34 -15.82
C GLN A 104 -35.98 -32.84 -17.14
N LYS A 105 -35.40 -34.04 -17.03
CA LYS A 105 -35.51 -35.17 -17.97
C LYS A 105 -36.52 -34.93 -19.10
N GLU A 106 -36.07 -35.02 -20.37
CA GLU A 106 -36.56 -36.00 -21.35
C GLU A 106 -35.87 -35.90 -22.73
N ARG A 107 -35.45 -37.09 -23.22
CA ARG A 107 -35.43 -37.62 -24.61
C ARG A 107 -34.56 -36.90 -25.66
N LYS A 108 -33.50 -37.56 -26.14
CA LYS A 108 -33.45 -38.44 -27.34
C LYS A 108 -33.90 -37.70 -28.62
N ASP A 109 -32.97 -37.40 -29.53
CA ASP A 109 -32.93 -38.12 -30.81
C ASP A 109 -31.61 -37.90 -31.57
N GLU A 110 -31.35 -38.83 -32.47
CA GLU A 110 -30.15 -39.09 -33.24
C GLU A 110 -29.84 -38.03 -34.33
N GLY A 111 -28.58 -37.98 -34.77
CA GLY A 111 -28.18 -37.14 -35.89
C GLY A 111 -26.68 -37.16 -36.18
N GLU A 112 -26.21 -38.26 -36.75
CA GLU A 112 -24.89 -38.36 -37.39
C GLU A 112 -24.70 -37.26 -38.45
N GLY A 113 -23.53 -36.63 -38.45
CA GLY A 113 -23.16 -35.63 -39.44
C GLY A 113 -21.66 -35.36 -39.45
N LYS A 114 -20.89 -36.29 -40.01
CA LYS A 114 -19.50 -36.08 -40.42
C LYS A 114 -19.43 -34.89 -41.38
N LYS A 115 -18.49 -33.95 -41.17
CA LYS A 115 -17.82 -33.23 -42.26
C LYS A 115 -16.46 -32.66 -41.83
N GLU A 116 -15.48 -33.25 -42.48
CA GLU A 116 -14.12 -32.83 -42.82
C GLU A 116 -13.79 -31.32 -42.93
N VAL A 117 -12.55 -31.04 -42.51
CA VAL A 117 -11.51 -30.27 -43.22
C VAL A 117 -11.69 -28.74 -43.34
N ASN A 118 -10.86 -27.99 -42.61
CA ASN A 118 -9.80 -27.21 -43.26
C ASN A 118 -8.75 -26.67 -42.28
N SER A 119 -7.51 -27.10 -42.53
CA SER A 119 -6.26 -26.60 -41.96
C SER A 119 -5.87 -25.31 -42.68
N VAL A 120 -5.73 -24.20 -41.94
CA VAL A 120 -5.20 -22.95 -42.48
C VAL A 120 -3.86 -22.65 -41.81
N HIS A 121 -2.81 -22.77 -42.62
CA HIS A 121 -1.45 -22.33 -42.31
C HIS A 121 -1.41 -20.85 -41.92
N LYS A 122 -0.79 -20.56 -40.77
CA LYS A 122 -0.34 -19.22 -40.41
C LYS A 122 1.15 -19.09 -40.75
N THR A 123 1.44 -18.25 -41.73
CA THR A 123 2.78 -17.75 -42.03
C THR A 123 3.20 -16.70 -40.99
N PRO A 124 4.48 -16.67 -40.56
CA PRO A 124 4.98 -15.65 -39.65
C PRO A 124 5.40 -14.40 -40.44
N VAL A 125 4.82 -13.24 -40.09
CA VAL A 125 5.21 -11.93 -40.59
C VAL A 125 6.45 -11.45 -39.83
N GLN A 126 7.59 -11.37 -40.51
CA GLN A 126 8.78 -10.67 -40.02
C GLN A 126 8.53 -9.16 -40.04
N TYR A 127 8.58 -8.53 -38.87
CA TYR A 127 8.66 -7.07 -38.76
C TYR A 127 10.13 -6.66 -38.70
N VAL A 128 10.55 -5.89 -39.71
CA VAL A 128 11.83 -5.17 -39.77
C VAL A 128 11.70 -3.94 -38.86
N ILE A 129 12.54 -3.84 -37.84
CA ILE A 129 12.66 -2.67 -36.96
C ILE A 129 13.76 -1.77 -37.56
N PRO A 130 13.47 -0.50 -37.91
CA PRO A 130 14.51 0.43 -38.35
C PRO A 130 15.36 0.90 -37.16
N GLU A 131 16.67 0.87 -37.36
CA GLU A 131 17.68 1.43 -36.46
C GLU A 131 17.47 2.94 -36.32
N VAL A 132 17.22 3.40 -35.08
CA VAL A 132 17.22 4.83 -34.74
C VAL A 132 18.54 5.12 -34.06
N GLU A 133 19.40 5.83 -34.77
CA GLU A 133 20.65 6.38 -34.27
C GLU A 133 20.37 7.30 -33.06
N ASN A 134 20.93 6.93 -31.91
CA ASN A 134 20.73 7.62 -30.65
C ASN A 134 21.89 8.61 -30.44
N SER A 135 21.61 9.89 -30.65
CA SER A 135 22.51 11.00 -30.34
C SER A 135 22.62 11.18 -28.82
N GLY A 136 23.83 11.07 -28.28
CA GLY A 136 24.12 11.26 -26.86
C GLY A 136 23.88 12.68 -26.37
N SER A 137 23.33 12.79 -25.17
CA SER A 137 23.37 14.01 -24.37
C SER A 137 23.87 13.64 -22.98
N GLU A 138 25.10 14.06 -22.70
CA GLU A 138 25.72 14.09 -21.39
C GLU A 138 24.94 15.07 -20.50
N GLY A 139 24.59 14.64 -19.29
CA GLY A 139 23.89 15.45 -18.29
C GLY A 139 24.53 15.24 -16.93
N GLU A 140 25.19 16.29 -16.46
CA GLU A 140 26.09 16.34 -15.33
C GLU A 140 25.36 16.18 -13.97
N ASN A 141 26.09 15.56 -13.04
CA ASN A 141 25.76 15.41 -11.63
C ASN A 141 25.93 16.75 -10.89
N GLU A 142 24.90 17.19 -10.17
CA GLU A 142 25.08 18.04 -9.00
C GLU A 142 24.33 17.45 -7.81
N GLY A 143 25.12 16.97 -6.84
CA GLY A 143 24.64 16.51 -5.54
C GLY A 143 24.63 17.68 -4.56
N GLU A 144 23.46 17.98 -4.01
CA GLU A 144 23.34 18.93 -2.91
C GLU A 144 23.27 18.24 -1.55
N ASN A 145 24.10 18.79 -0.68
CA ASN A 145 24.50 18.42 0.65
C ASN A 145 23.54 19.04 1.67
N LEU A 146 22.69 18.24 2.33
CA LEU A 146 21.80 18.72 3.38
C LEU A 146 22.34 18.41 4.77
N LYS A 147 22.71 19.50 5.44
CA LYS A 147 23.31 19.63 6.76
C LYS A 147 22.26 19.43 7.85
N ASN A 148 22.62 18.62 8.84
CA ASN A 148 21.87 18.36 10.07
C ASN A 148 21.61 19.64 10.90
N GLN A 149 20.41 19.76 11.46
CA GLN A 149 20.10 20.65 12.59
C GLN A 149 19.54 19.82 13.77
N PRO A 150 19.79 20.24 15.03
CA PRO A 150 19.42 19.49 16.23
C PRO A 150 17.96 19.75 16.65
N GLU A 151 17.30 18.70 17.12
CA GLU A 151 15.95 18.71 17.68
C GLU A 151 15.98 19.20 19.14
N GLU A 152 15.14 20.19 19.48
CA GLU A 152 14.88 20.64 20.86
C GLU A 152 13.78 19.77 21.50
N GLU A 153 14.08 19.13 22.62
CA GLU A 153 13.13 18.41 23.47
C GLU A 153 12.22 19.38 24.24
N ILE A 154 10.89 19.22 24.10
CA ILE A 154 9.89 19.93 24.91
C ILE A 154 9.31 18.97 25.95
N GLU A 155 9.63 19.22 27.21
CA GLU A 155 9.15 18.48 28.38
C GLU A 155 7.73 18.91 28.77
N ILE A 156 6.73 18.04 28.58
CA ILE A 156 5.33 18.30 28.95
C ILE A 156 5.02 17.68 30.32
N LYS A 157 4.84 18.54 31.33
CA LYS A 157 4.35 18.17 32.67
C LYS A 157 2.83 17.95 32.67
N ILE A 158 2.40 16.74 33.00
CA ILE A 158 0.99 16.38 33.19
C ILE A 158 0.63 16.47 34.68
N VAL A 159 -0.37 17.28 35.02
CA VAL A 159 -0.99 17.34 36.36
C VAL A 159 -2.28 16.52 36.35
N PRO A 160 -2.50 15.61 37.32
CA PRO A 160 -3.74 14.84 37.39
C PRO A 160 -4.82 15.63 38.14
N ASP A 161 -5.95 15.89 37.46
CA ASP A 161 -7.14 16.47 38.08
C ASP A 161 -8.15 15.36 38.42
N SER A 162 -8.46 15.25 39.70
CA SER A 162 -9.37 14.26 40.26
C SER A 162 -10.54 14.99 40.91
N THR A 163 -11.74 14.93 40.33
CA THR A 163 -13.04 14.79 41.02
C THR A 163 -14.22 14.94 40.06
N ILE A 164 -14.85 13.83 39.64
CA ILE A 164 -16.25 13.86 39.16
C ILE A 164 -17.07 12.80 39.89
N ARG A 165 -18.01 13.33 40.67
CA ARG A 165 -18.91 12.68 41.61
C ARG A 165 -20.13 12.14 40.84
N ARG A 166 -20.35 10.83 40.84
CA ARG A 166 -21.53 10.17 40.24
C ARG A 166 -22.77 10.46 41.08
N ASN A 167 -23.81 11.01 40.46
CA ASN A 167 -25.17 11.07 41.01
C ASN A 167 -26.08 10.17 40.16
N SER A 168 -26.51 9.06 40.77
CA SER A 168 -27.43 8.08 40.20
C SER A 168 -28.85 8.38 40.68
N GLN A 169 -29.68 8.94 39.78
CA GLN A 169 -31.13 9.04 39.99
C GLN A 169 -31.86 8.13 39.01
N ARG A 170 -32.43 7.06 39.58
CA ARG A 170 -33.42 6.16 38.97
C ARG A 170 -34.61 6.97 38.46
N ARG A 171 -35.00 6.78 37.19
CA ARG A 171 -36.35 7.12 36.70
C ARG A 171 -37.13 5.84 36.40
N HIS A 172 -38.32 5.78 36.97
CA HIS A 172 -39.33 4.76 36.75
C HIS A 172 -39.96 4.92 35.35
N THR A 173 -40.05 3.81 34.62
CA THR A 173 -40.76 3.72 33.33
C THR A 173 -42.24 3.48 33.58
N PHE A 174 -43.08 4.44 33.21
CA PHE A 174 -44.53 4.24 33.07
C PHE A 174 -44.82 3.60 31.71
N SER A 175 -45.39 2.39 31.75
CA SER A 175 -45.86 1.64 30.58
C SER A 175 -47.22 2.19 30.14
N THR A 176 -47.27 2.88 29.00
CA THR A 176 -48.51 3.33 28.35
C THR A 176 -49.00 2.27 27.35
N PRO A 177 -50.28 1.84 27.37
CA PRO A 177 -50.79 0.84 26.43
C PRO A 177 -50.96 1.44 25.03
N GLN A 178 -50.34 0.80 24.03
CA GLN A 178 -50.45 1.15 22.61
C GLN A 178 -51.83 0.74 22.04
N PRO A 179 -52.49 1.60 21.24
CA PRO A 179 -53.74 1.27 20.57
C PRO A 179 -53.52 0.27 19.43
N LYS A 180 -54.36 -0.77 19.37
CA LYS A 180 -54.34 -1.82 18.34
C LYS A 180 -54.57 -1.20 16.95
N ARG A 181 -53.57 -1.35 16.08
CA ARG A 181 -53.52 -0.82 14.72
C ARG A 181 -54.39 -1.72 13.81
N PRO A 182 -55.28 -1.17 12.97
CA PRO A 182 -56.11 -1.96 12.07
C PRO A 182 -55.25 -2.62 10.97
N GLU A 183 -55.29 -3.96 10.92
CA GLU A 183 -54.40 -4.81 10.10
C GLU A 183 -54.73 -4.81 8.59
N HIS A 184 -55.86 -4.22 8.17
CA HIS A 184 -56.37 -4.34 6.79
C HIS A 184 -55.82 -3.34 5.75
N LYS A 185 -54.76 -2.57 6.04
CA LYS A 185 -54.16 -1.61 5.08
C LYS A 185 -52.75 -1.96 4.59
N LEU A 186 -52.20 -3.11 4.99
CA LEU A 186 -50.81 -3.45 4.69
C LEU A 186 -50.65 -4.02 3.27
N GLU A 187 -51.64 -4.78 2.78
CA GLU A 187 -51.60 -5.42 1.45
C GLU A 187 -51.58 -4.39 0.31
N ASP A 188 -52.43 -3.37 0.38
CA ASP A 188 -52.45 -2.29 -0.62
C ASP A 188 -51.10 -1.54 -0.68
N SER A 189 -50.41 -1.37 0.46
CA SER A 189 -49.11 -0.70 0.53
C SER A 189 -47.97 -1.52 -0.09
N ILE A 190 -48.05 -2.85 0.02
CA ILE A 190 -47.05 -3.76 -0.56
C ILE A 190 -47.23 -3.81 -2.08
N GLU A 191 -48.47 -3.88 -2.56
CA GLU A 191 -48.78 -3.93 -3.98
C GLU A 191 -48.42 -2.61 -4.70
N GLN A 192 -48.65 -1.47 -4.04
CA GLN A 192 -48.24 -0.16 -4.56
C GLN A 192 -46.72 -0.03 -4.67
N ARG A 193 -45.96 -0.51 -3.66
CA ARG A 193 -44.48 -0.53 -3.70
C ARG A 193 -43.94 -1.46 -4.79
N LYS A 194 -44.58 -2.61 -5.02
CA LYS A 194 -44.19 -3.53 -6.10
C LYS A 194 -44.37 -2.89 -7.48
N LYS A 195 -45.50 -2.21 -7.70
CA LYS A 195 -45.80 -1.50 -8.95
C LYS A 195 -44.83 -0.34 -9.21
N GLU A 196 -44.41 0.37 -8.17
CA GLU A 196 -43.41 1.43 -8.29
C GLU A 196 -42.01 0.88 -8.63
N SER A 197 -41.62 -0.23 -8.00
CA SER A 197 -40.37 -0.93 -8.32
C SER A 197 -40.33 -1.42 -9.77
N GLU A 198 -41.43 -1.97 -10.29
CA GLU A 198 -41.51 -2.38 -11.70
C GLU A 198 -41.41 -1.20 -12.67
N ARG A 199 -42.03 -0.05 -12.34
CA ARG A 199 -41.88 1.17 -13.14
C ARG A 199 -40.44 1.67 -13.16
N ASN A 200 -39.77 1.68 -12.01
CA ASN A 200 -38.37 2.10 -11.92
C ASN A 200 -37.44 1.16 -12.71
N LYS A 201 -37.67 -0.15 -12.62
CA LYS A 201 -36.92 -1.16 -13.40
C LYS A 201 -37.11 -0.95 -14.91
N SER A 202 -38.32 -0.64 -15.35
CA SER A 202 -38.63 -0.35 -16.74
C SER A 202 -37.98 0.96 -17.24
N LEU A 203 -37.97 2.00 -16.40
CA LEU A 203 -37.31 3.28 -16.73
C LEU A 203 -35.79 3.10 -16.89
N LEU A 204 -35.15 2.38 -15.96
CA LEU A 204 -33.72 2.08 -16.00
C LEU A 204 -33.34 1.25 -17.23
N SER A 205 -34.15 0.25 -17.58
CA SER A 205 -33.88 -0.56 -18.78
C SER A 205 -34.03 0.26 -20.06
N ALA A 206 -35.01 1.17 -20.12
CA ALA A 206 -35.20 2.08 -21.25
C ALA A 206 -34.01 3.05 -21.39
N GLN A 207 -33.52 3.64 -20.29
CA GLN A 207 -32.35 4.51 -20.31
C GLN A 207 -31.08 3.78 -20.76
N LEU A 208 -30.88 2.54 -20.31
CA LEU A 208 -29.73 1.72 -20.69
C LEU A 208 -29.78 1.36 -22.18
N ASN A 209 -30.95 0.97 -22.68
CA ASN A 209 -31.15 0.70 -24.10
C ASN A 209 -31.00 1.98 -24.96
N GLN A 210 -31.41 3.13 -24.45
CA GLN A 210 -31.22 4.43 -25.11
C GLN A 210 -29.73 4.80 -25.19
N ALA A 211 -28.96 4.59 -24.12
CA ALA A 211 -27.52 4.82 -24.10
C ALA A 211 -26.75 3.87 -25.05
N LEU A 212 -27.24 2.64 -25.23
CA LEU A 212 -26.70 1.69 -26.20
C LEU A 212 -27.12 1.97 -27.64
N ALA A 213 -28.30 2.57 -27.84
CA ALA A 213 -28.85 2.90 -29.16
C ALA A 213 -28.32 4.21 -29.74
N GLU A 214 -27.75 5.12 -28.92
CA GLU A 214 -27.06 6.29 -29.47
C GLU A 214 -25.80 5.85 -30.24
N PRO A 215 -25.65 6.24 -31.52
CA PRO A 215 -24.48 5.91 -32.33
C PRO A 215 -23.20 6.43 -31.64
N SER A 216 -22.48 5.49 -31.06
CA SER A 216 -21.32 5.57 -30.16
C SER A 216 -20.05 6.16 -30.81
N TYR A 217 -20.15 7.22 -31.61
CA TYR A 217 -18.99 7.84 -32.25
C TYR A 217 -18.10 8.61 -31.25
N LYS A 218 -18.66 9.03 -30.10
CA LYS A 218 -17.91 9.72 -29.03
C LYS A 218 -17.26 8.76 -28.04
N PHE A 219 -17.90 7.62 -27.74
CA PHE A 219 -17.35 6.62 -26.84
C PHE A 219 -16.21 5.83 -27.50
N SER A 220 -16.34 5.49 -28.79
CA SER A 220 -15.24 4.90 -29.59
C SER A 220 -13.99 5.77 -29.59
N LYS A 221 -14.10 7.09 -29.82
CA LYS A 221 -12.94 8.00 -29.80
C LYS A 221 -12.27 8.10 -28.43
N ASN A 222 -13.05 8.03 -27.34
CA ASN A 222 -12.49 8.09 -26.00
C ASN A 222 -11.77 6.78 -25.65
N LEU A 223 -12.36 5.65 -26.02
CA LEU A 223 -11.74 4.33 -25.87
C LEU A 223 -10.45 4.21 -26.68
N GLU A 224 -10.44 4.67 -27.94
CA GLU A 224 -9.23 4.71 -28.77
C GLU A 224 -8.13 5.57 -28.16
N ARG A 225 -8.46 6.73 -27.59
CA ARG A 225 -7.47 7.57 -26.87
C ARG A 225 -6.90 6.87 -25.65
N ILE A 226 -7.74 6.19 -24.86
CA ILE A 226 -7.31 5.44 -23.68
C ILE A 226 -6.39 4.28 -24.09
N ILE A 227 -6.76 3.53 -25.14
CA ILE A 227 -5.94 2.45 -25.69
C ILE A 227 -4.59 2.99 -26.18
N HIS A 228 -4.59 4.08 -26.94
CA HIS A 228 -3.37 4.70 -27.46
C HIS A 228 -2.46 5.21 -26.33
N LEU A 229 -3.05 5.85 -25.31
CA LEU A 229 -2.31 6.30 -24.13
C LEU A 229 -1.64 5.12 -23.41
N HIS A 230 -2.39 4.03 -23.20
CA HIS A 230 -1.85 2.83 -22.56
C HIS A 230 -0.73 2.17 -23.40
N GLN A 231 -0.89 2.09 -24.71
CA GLN A 231 0.14 1.58 -25.61
C GLN A 231 1.41 2.46 -25.59
N THR A 232 1.24 3.78 -25.55
CA THR A 232 2.37 4.72 -25.48
C THR A 232 3.11 4.58 -24.15
N ASN A 233 2.38 4.57 -23.03
CA ASN A 233 2.96 4.38 -21.70
C ASN A 233 3.67 3.02 -21.57
N SER A 234 3.06 1.96 -22.10
CA SER A 234 3.66 0.63 -22.10
C SER A 234 4.96 0.59 -22.90
N LYS A 235 5.02 1.24 -24.08
CA LYS A 235 6.26 1.36 -24.87
C LYS A 235 7.36 2.11 -24.09
N VAL A 236 7.02 3.22 -23.43
CA VAL A 236 7.96 4.00 -22.62
C VAL A 236 8.52 3.16 -21.46
N ILE A 237 7.66 2.43 -20.76
CA ILE A 237 8.08 1.55 -19.65
C ILE A 237 8.99 0.43 -20.17
N THR A 238 8.61 -0.26 -21.25
CA THR A 238 9.43 -1.33 -21.84
C THR A 238 10.79 -0.80 -22.31
N GLN A 239 10.82 0.38 -22.92
CA GLN A 239 12.08 1.01 -23.35
C GLN A 239 12.97 1.38 -22.15
N LYS A 240 12.38 1.91 -21.07
CA LYS A 240 13.11 2.21 -19.83
C LYS A 240 13.66 0.94 -19.17
N CYS A 241 12.86 -0.12 -19.06
CA CYS A 241 13.33 -1.40 -18.53
C CYS A 241 14.47 -1.97 -19.39
N ALA A 242 14.38 -1.86 -20.73
CA ALA A 242 15.44 -2.30 -21.62
C ALA A 242 16.74 -1.49 -21.44
N SER A 243 16.67 -0.18 -21.22
CA SER A 243 17.86 0.63 -20.91
C SER A 243 18.46 0.29 -19.54
N ASP A 244 17.62 0.04 -18.53
CA ASP A 244 18.07 -0.32 -17.19
C ASP A 244 18.80 -1.67 -17.19
N PHE A 245 18.31 -2.66 -17.94
CA PHE A 245 19.01 -3.94 -18.09
C PHE A 245 20.35 -3.80 -18.81
N LYS A 246 20.44 -2.98 -19.87
CA LYS A 246 21.71 -2.70 -20.55
C LYS A 246 22.73 -2.03 -19.63
N PHE A 247 22.28 -1.12 -18.76
CA PHE A 247 23.15 -0.47 -17.78
C PHE A 247 23.64 -1.45 -16.72
N GLN A 248 22.76 -2.30 -16.19
CA GLN A 248 23.13 -3.35 -15.24
C GLN A 248 24.15 -4.33 -15.82
N ASP A 249 23.95 -4.76 -17.07
CA ASP A 249 24.87 -5.67 -17.77
C ASP A 249 26.25 -5.03 -17.98
N SER A 250 26.27 -3.76 -18.38
CA SER A 250 27.52 -2.99 -18.54
C SER A 250 28.27 -2.80 -17.20
N ASP A 251 27.55 -2.54 -16.12
CA ASP A 251 28.15 -2.42 -14.77
C ASP A 251 28.68 -3.76 -14.26
N LEU A 252 27.95 -4.85 -14.49
CA LEU A 252 28.40 -6.20 -14.16
C LEU A 252 29.69 -6.54 -14.92
N GLN A 253 29.71 -6.30 -16.23
CA GLN A 253 30.89 -6.53 -17.07
C GLN A 253 32.11 -5.74 -16.55
N ARG A 254 31.93 -4.46 -16.21
CA ARG A 254 32.99 -3.63 -15.62
C ARG A 254 33.54 -4.20 -14.31
N ARG A 255 32.67 -4.72 -13.44
CA ARG A 255 33.09 -5.35 -12.17
C ARG A 255 33.87 -6.64 -12.42
N LEU A 256 33.44 -7.46 -13.39
CA LEU A 256 34.13 -8.69 -13.78
C LEU A 256 35.52 -8.39 -14.35
N ASP A 257 35.62 -7.41 -15.24
CA ASP A 257 36.91 -6.98 -15.82
C ASP A 257 37.84 -6.41 -14.74
N SER A 258 37.30 -5.63 -13.80
CA SER A 258 38.06 -5.11 -12.65
C SER A 258 38.61 -6.25 -11.76
N ARG A 259 37.81 -7.28 -11.50
CA ARG A 259 38.26 -8.47 -10.75
C ARG A 259 39.32 -9.24 -11.51
N LYS A 260 39.12 -9.47 -12.81
CA LYS A 260 40.08 -10.16 -13.67
C LYS A 260 41.41 -9.42 -13.72
N LYS A 261 41.38 -8.09 -13.84
CA LYS A 261 42.57 -7.25 -13.78
C LYS A 261 43.28 -7.36 -12.43
N ALA A 262 42.55 -7.28 -11.32
CA ALA A 262 43.13 -7.43 -9.98
C ALA A 262 43.77 -8.82 -9.75
N MET A 263 43.21 -9.88 -10.35
CA MET A 263 43.84 -11.22 -10.31
C MET A 263 45.12 -11.28 -11.14
N ILE A 264 45.14 -10.67 -12.33
CA ILE A 264 46.33 -10.59 -13.18
C ILE A 264 47.43 -9.81 -12.44
N ASP A 265 47.12 -8.63 -11.92
CA ASP A 265 48.07 -7.76 -11.21
C ASP A 265 48.66 -8.47 -9.96
N ARG A 266 47.87 -9.29 -9.26
CA ARG A 266 48.37 -10.15 -8.17
C ARG A 266 49.29 -11.26 -8.66
N SER A 267 48.98 -11.87 -9.81
CA SER A 267 49.77 -12.97 -10.37
C SER A 267 51.07 -12.53 -11.04
N THR A 268 51.14 -11.29 -11.52
CA THR A 268 52.33 -10.72 -12.17
C THR A 268 53.20 -9.90 -11.21
N GLY A 269 52.66 -9.53 -10.04
CA GLY A 269 53.35 -8.73 -9.03
C GLY A 269 54.41 -9.45 -8.20
N ASP A 270 54.68 -10.74 -8.44
CA ASP A 270 55.56 -11.54 -7.60
C ASP A 270 56.57 -12.31 -8.46
N THR A 271 57.77 -11.75 -8.60
CA THR A 271 59.07 -12.43 -8.87
C THR A 271 60.23 -11.46 -9.11
N SER A 272 60.05 -10.14 -9.15
CA SER A 272 61.20 -9.23 -9.12
C SER A 272 61.65 -8.97 -7.68
N VAL A 273 62.42 -9.94 -7.19
CA VAL A 273 63.57 -9.77 -6.28
C VAL A 273 64.14 -8.34 -6.36
N PHE A 274 64.12 -7.60 -5.25
CA PHE A 274 65.29 -6.91 -4.70
C PHE A 274 64.92 -6.12 -3.43
N ASP A 275 65.59 -6.48 -2.34
CA ASP A 275 65.99 -5.69 -1.18
C ASP A 275 65.44 -4.25 -1.08
N SER A 276 64.74 -3.95 0.02
CA SER A 276 65.13 -2.80 0.85
C SER A 276 64.45 -2.73 2.22
N PRO A 277 65.12 -2.06 3.18
CA PRO A 277 65.04 -2.36 4.60
C PRO A 277 64.11 -1.40 5.35
N LEU A 278 63.71 -1.82 6.56
CA LEU A 278 63.50 -0.97 7.74
C LEU A 278 63.09 0.48 7.45
N ASN A 279 61.79 0.76 7.39
CA ASN A 279 61.28 2.12 7.58
C ASN A 279 59.93 2.00 8.30
N LYS A 280 59.92 1.87 9.65
CA LYS A 280 59.84 2.97 10.63
C LYS A 280 58.85 4.09 10.24
N SER A 281 57.86 4.23 11.14
CA SER A 281 57.00 5.38 11.42
C SER A 281 56.10 5.94 10.30
N CYS A 282 54.80 5.73 10.46
CA CYS A 282 53.89 6.87 10.64
C CYS A 282 52.58 6.37 11.28
N ILE A 283 52.59 6.28 12.61
CA ILE A 283 51.36 6.27 13.41
C ILE A 283 51.15 7.75 13.76
N ASP A 284 50.29 8.44 13.01
CA ASP A 284 49.76 9.73 13.45
C ASP A 284 48.48 9.47 14.25
N ILE A 285 48.67 9.61 15.55
CA ILE A 285 47.70 9.51 16.63
C ILE A 285 46.83 10.77 16.59
N LEU A 286 45.52 10.58 16.43
CA LEU A 286 44.50 11.59 16.74
C LEU A 286 44.20 11.51 18.25
N PRO A 287 44.20 12.63 19.01
CA PRO A 287 43.94 12.62 20.43
C PRO A 287 42.43 12.71 20.68
N SER A 288 41.83 11.61 21.15
CA SER A 288 40.54 11.67 21.83
C SER A 288 40.61 10.85 23.10
N GLU A 289 40.59 11.59 24.20
CA GLU A 289 40.43 11.16 25.58
C GLU A 289 39.21 10.24 25.73
N ILE A 290 39.42 8.93 25.88
CA ILE A 290 38.54 8.08 26.69
C ILE A 290 39.44 7.14 27.49
N GLU A 291 39.60 7.52 28.75
CA GLU A 291 40.13 6.71 29.84
C GLU A 291 39.17 5.52 30.09
N TYR A 292 39.46 4.38 29.49
CA TYR A 292 38.99 3.08 29.97
C TYR A 292 40.10 2.04 29.77
N SER A 293 40.87 1.85 30.83
CA SER A 293 41.90 0.82 31.00
C SER A 293 41.28 -0.59 30.92
N PRO A 294 41.64 -1.42 29.92
CA PRO A 294 41.50 -2.87 30.00
C PRO A 294 42.75 -3.45 30.67
N PRO A 295 42.62 -4.50 31.50
CA PRO A 295 43.75 -5.09 32.20
C PRO A 295 44.77 -5.70 31.23
N GLU A 296 46.03 -5.33 31.42
CA GLU A 296 47.20 -5.87 30.73
C GLU A 296 47.26 -7.40 30.92
N ILE A 297 47.05 -8.13 29.83
CA ILE A 297 47.46 -9.53 29.72
C ILE A 297 48.91 -9.50 29.24
N HIS A 298 49.84 -9.56 30.20
CA HIS A 298 51.22 -9.97 29.94
C HIS A 298 51.22 -11.41 29.45
N LEU A 299 51.33 -11.61 28.14
CA LEU A 299 51.78 -12.89 27.58
C LEU A 299 53.22 -12.75 27.09
N PHE A 300 54.11 -13.35 27.88
CA PHE A 300 55.43 -13.88 27.50
C PHE A 300 55.48 -14.23 25.99
N GLY A 301 56.49 -13.83 25.22
CA GLY A 301 57.90 -13.92 25.54
C GLY A 301 58.50 -15.09 24.74
N ASP A 302 59.02 -14.76 23.56
CA ASP A 302 60.07 -15.45 22.81
C ASP A 302 60.28 -16.97 23.06
N THR A 303 59.64 -17.77 22.21
CA THR A 303 60.20 -19.04 21.75
C THR A 303 59.86 -19.22 20.26
N MET A 304 60.84 -18.86 19.43
CA MET A 304 60.92 -19.25 18.02
C MET A 304 61.26 -20.75 17.97
N ASP A 305 60.25 -21.60 18.00
CA ASP A 305 60.37 -22.97 17.51
C ASP A 305 59.50 -23.10 16.25
N GLU A 306 60.16 -23.46 15.15
CA GLU A 306 59.58 -23.83 13.86
C GLU A 306 58.66 -25.04 14.02
N VAL A 307 57.41 -24.81 14.44
CA VAL A 307 56.38 -25.83 14.35
C VAL A 307 55.78 -25.74 12.94
N ASN A 308 56.12 -26.74 12.12
CA ASN A 308 55.43 -27.06 10.87
C ASN A 308 53.92 -27.30 11.15
N LEU A 309 53.14 -26.22 11.28
CA LEU A 309 51.68 -26.23 11.29
C LEU A 309 51.18 -26.40 9.84
N SER A 310 51.49 -27.54 9.24
CA SER A 310 50.70 -28.10 8.15
C SER A 310 49.40 -28.67 8.73
N PHE A 311 48.58 -27.80 9.32
CA PHE A 311 47.23 -28.10 9.76
C PHE A 311 46.27 -27.59 8.67
N GLY A 312 46.33 -28.25 7.51
CA GLY A 312 45.27 -28.10 6.53
C GLY A 312 43.97 -28.59 7.17
N PRO A 313 42.84 -27.86 7.01
CA PRO A 313 41.55 -28.29 7.55
C PRO A 313 41.30 -29.72 7.08
N SER A 314 40.88 -30.57 8.00
CA SER A 314 40.63 -31.97 7.66
C SER A 314 39.59 -31.99 6.54
N LEU A 315 39.71 -32.94 5.59
CA LEU A 315 38.86 -32.97 4.39
C LEU A 315 37.35 -33.08 4.74
N ASP A 316 37.02 -33.48 5.97
CA ASP A 316 35.65 -33.49 6.51
C ASP A 316 35.15 -32.13 7.02
N GLU A 317 36.02 -31.22 7.49
CA GLU A 317 35.63 -29.86 7.88
C GLU A 317 35.16 -29.05 6.66
N SER A 318 35.79 -29.26 5.50
CA SER A 318 35.43 -28.57 4.27
C SER A 318 33.99 -28.83 3.84
N LYS A 319 33.50 -30.08 3.98
CA LYS A 319 32.11 -30.44 3.63
C LYS A 319 31.12 -29.84 4.61
N HIS A 320 31.52 -29.72 5.89
CA HIS A 320 30.65 -29.14 6.89
C HIS A 320 30.45 -27.63 6.67
N ILE A 321 31.52 -26.92 6.28
CA ILE A 321 31.47 -25.51 5.93
C ILE A 321 30.57 -25.28 4.72
N GLU A 322 30.74 -26.07 3.65
CA GLU A 322 29.94 -25.96 2.43
C GLU A 322 28.44 -26.15 2.70
N ASN A 323 28.07 -27.11 3.56
CA ASN A 323 26.67 -27.31 3.95
C ASN A 323 26.07 -26.10 4.68
N ILE A 324 26.88 -25.41 5.51
CA ILE A 324 26.41 -24.23 6.26
C ILE A 324 26.26 -23.03 5.34
N GLU A 325 27.20 -22.85 4.40
CA GLU A 325 27.12 -21.81 3.38
C GLU A 325 25.84 -21.97 2.56
N ASN A 326 25.55 -23.17 2.08
CA ASN A 326 24.33 -23.48 1.35
C ASN A 326 23.06 -23.20 2.19
N GLN A 327 23.03 -23.63 3.46
CA GLN A 327 21.89 -23.36 4.35
C GLN A 327 21.71 -21.87 4.65
N LEU A 328 22.80 -21.11 4.74
CA LEU A 328 22.75 -19.67 4.95
C LEU A 328 22.24 -18.96 3.69
N GLU A 329 22.68 -19.39 2.50
CA GLU A 329 22.22 -18.88 1.22
C GLU A 329 20.71 -19.12 1.03
N ASP A 330 20.25 -20.35 1.22
CA ASP A 330 18.82 -20.73 1.14
C ASP A 330 17.97 -19.89 2.11
N LEU A 331 18.47 -19.67 3.33
CA LEU A 331 17.79 -18.87 4.35
C LEU A 331 17.68 -17.40 3.93
N MET A 332 18.76 -16.84 3.38
CA MET A 332 18.77 -15.46 2.89
C MET A 332 17.83 -15.27 1.70
N GLU A 333 17.86 -16.19 0.73
CA GLU A 333 16.99 -16.14 -0.44
C GLU A 333 15.51 -16.28 -0.03
N ALA A 334 15.19 -17.27 0.80
CA ALA A 334 13.82 -17.47 1.30
C ALA A 334 13.29 -16.25 2.07
N SER A 335 14.13 -15.64 2.91
CA SER A 335 13.75 -14.43 3.67
C SER A 335 13.53 -13.22 2.77
N PHE A 336 14.35 -13.07 1.72
CA PHE A 336 14.21 -11.98 0.76
C PHE A 336 12.95 -12.16 -0.10
N SER A 337 12.69 -13.37 -0.58
CA SER A 337 11.49 -13.72 -1.35
C SER A 337 10.21 -13.53 -0.53
N GLU A 338 10.18 -13.98 0.73
CA GLU A 338 9.05 -13.76 1.65
C GLU A 338 8.77 -12.26 1.86
N LYS A 339 9.84 -11.46 2.06
CA LYS A 339 9.73 -9.99 2.21
C LYS A 339 9.18 -9.32 0.96
N ALA A 340 9.71 -9.66 -0.20
CA ALA A 340 9.24 -9.11 -1.47
C ALA A 340 7.77 -9.45 -1.73
N SER A 341 7.38 -10.70 -1.46
CA SER A 341 6.00 -11.17 -1.62
C SER A 341 5.01 -10.42 -0.73
N LYS A 342 5.28 -10.32 0.59
CA LYS A 342 4.39 -9.60 1.52
C LYS A 342 4.26 -8.11 1.19
N ILE A 343 5.37 -7.45 0.84
CA ILE A 343 5.34 -6.03 0.45
C ILE A 343 4.50 -5.83 -0.81
N SER A 344 4.64 -6.73 -1.80
CA SER A 344 3.84 -6.67 -3.02
C SER A 344 2.35 -6.87 -2.75
N GLU A 345 2.00 -7.78 -1.83
CA GLU A 345 0.61 -8.04 -1.44
C GLU A 345 -0.03 -6.82 -0.77
N ILE A 346 0.66 -6.22 0.22
CA ILE A 346 0.21 -5.00 0.90
C ILE A 346 -0.01 -3.89 -0.13
N LYS A 347 0.99 -3.63 -0.98
CA LYS A 347 0.92 -2.58 -1.99
C LYS A 347 -0.26 -2.80 -2.95
N LEU A 348 -0.47 -4.02 -3.43
CA LEU A 348 -1.59 -4.34 -4.31
C LEU A 348 -2.94 -4.08 -3.62
N ASN A 349 -3.10 -4.48 -2.36
CA ASN A 349 -4.34 -4.28 -1.61
C ASN A 349 -4.69 -2.81 -1.42
N TYR A 350 -3.70 -1.97 -1.08
CA TYR A 350 -3.92 -0.52 -0.96
C TYR A 350 -4.14 0.16 -2.32
N GLU A 351 -3.40 -0.24 -3.36
CA GLU A 351 -3.57 0.31 -4.71
C GLU A 351 -4.97 0.06 -5.26
N VAL A 352 -5.54 -1.14 -5.03
CA VAL A 352 -6.93 -1.44 -5.41
C VAL A 352 -7.92 -0.50 -4.71
N GLN A 353 -7.80 -0.34 -3.39
CA GLN A 353 -8.71 0.53 -2.63
C GLN A 353 -8.55 2.01 -2.99
N ILE A 354 -7.32 2.49 -3.18
CA ILE A 354 -7.05 3.87 -3.60
C ILE A 354 -7.69 4.13 -4.96
N LYS A 355 -7.56 3.20 -5.91
CA LYS A 355 -8.10 3.33 -7.27
C LYS A 355 -9.64 3.38 -7.28
N GLU A 356 -10.30 2.74 -6.33
CA GLU A 356 -11.76 2.80 -6.16
C GLU A 356 -12.25 4.16 -5.64
N LEU A 357 -11.43 4.82 -4.82
CA LEU A 357 -11.71 6.16 -4.28
C LEU A 357 -11.29 7.29 -5.23
N GLU A 358 -10.36 7.00 -6.14
CA GLU A 358 -9.83 7.95 -7.11
C GLU A 358 -10.95 8.42 -8.06
N GLY A 359 -11.11 9.74 -8.17
CA GLY A 359 -12.12 10.36 -9.05
C GLY A 359 -13.41 10.81 -8.36
N GLN A 360 -13.61 10.49 -7.08
CA GLN A 360 -14.76 10.98 -6.30
C GLN A 360 -14.58 12.40 -5.73
N GLY A 361 -13.34 12.93 -5.75
CA GLY A 361 -13.02 14.34 -5.51
C GLY A 361 -13.13 14.83 -4.06
N GLY A 362 -12.50 15.99 -3.79
CA GLY A 362 -12.59 16.74 -2.53
C GLY A 362 -12.05 16.00 -1.31
N PHE A 363 -12.95 15.37 -0.57
CA PHE A 363 -12.68 14.66 0.68
C PHE A 363 -11.95 13.33 0.47
N MET A 364 -12.23 12.61 -0.62
CA MET A 364 -11.60 11.31 -0.87
C MET A 364 -10.08 11.41 -1.07
N ASN A 365 -9.57 12.57 -1.51
CA ASN A 365 -8.13 12.77 -1.63
C ASN A 365 -7.42 12.72 -0.26
N LEU A 366 -8.05 13.27 0.79
CA LEU A 366 -7.50 13.21 2.14
C LEU A 366 -7.45 11.77 2.66
N ILE A 367 -8.49 10.98 2.37
CA ILE A 367 -8.51 9.55 2.69
C ILE A 367 -7.42 8.82 1.92
N ILE A 368 -7.26 9.08 0.62
CA ILE A 368 -6.21 8.48 -0.22
C ILE A 368 -4.82 8.79 0.35
N ASP A 369 -4.57 10.02 0.80
CA ASP A 369 -3.28 10.39 1.39
C ASP A 369 -3.03 9.67 2.71
N GLN A 370 -4.04 9.57 3.58
CA GLN A 370 -3.94 8.76 4.80
C GLN A 370 -3.70 7.28 4.50
N MET A 371 -4.36 6.73 3.46
CA MET A 371 -4.18 5.34 3.05
C MET A 371 -2.77 5.07 2.53
N LYS A 372 -2.18 6.01 1.78
CA LYS A 372 -0.78 5.92 1.35
C LYS A 372 0.18 5.92 2.53
N GLU A 373 -0.10 6.72 3.56
CA GLU A 373 0.74 6.76 4.75
C GLU A 373 0.62 5.46 5.56
N ASN A 374 -0.60 4.94 5.74
CA ASN A 374 -0.84 3.65 6.37
C ASN A 374 -0.12 2.51 5.61
N MET A 375 -0.17 2.52 4.27
CA MET A 375 0.54 1.54 3.44
C MET A 375 2.06 1.56 3.69
N LYS A 376 2.67 2.75 3.77
CA LYS A 376 4.11 2.88 4.06
C LYS A 376 4.45 2.34 5.46
N GLN A 377 3.64 2.71 6.46
CA GLN A 377 3.84 2.27 7.84
C GLN A 377 3.75 0.74 7.94
N GLU A 378 2.73 0.13 7.33
CA GLU A 378 2.54 -1.32 7.33
C GLU A 378 3.69 -2.06 6.61
N ILE A 379 4.18 -1.53 5.48
CA ILE A 379 5.37 -2.05 4.79
C ILE A 379 6.62 -1.98 5.69
N GLN A 380 6.78 -0.88 6.43
CA GLN A 380 7.91 -0.69 7.33
C GLN A 380 7.86 -1.69 8.51
N ASP A 381 6.68 -1.90 9.09
CA ASP A 381 6.50 -2.80 10.22
C ASP A 381 6.72 -4.26 9.80
N VAL A 382 6.16 -4.69 8.67
CA VAL A 382 6.41 -6.03 8.10
C VAL A 382 7.88 -6.22 7.74
N SER A 383 8.54 -5.18 7.24
CA SER A 383 9.98 -5.24 6.95
C SER A 383 10.80 -5.48 8.22
N LYS A 384 10.51 -4.75 9.31
CA LYS A 384 11.19 -4.90 10.60
C LYS A 384 10.95 -6.30 11.21
N GLU A 385 9.72 -6.80 11.13
CA GLU A 385 9.35 -8.14 11.62
C GLU A 385 10.15 -9.23 10.90
N LEU A 386 10.15 -9.22 9.56
CA LEU A 386 10.85 -10.21 8.77
C LEU A 386 12.38 -10.12 8.92
N ASP A 387 12.92 -8.92 9.08
CA ASP A 387 14.35 -8.73 9.35
C ASP A 387 14.76 -9.28 10.72
N THR A 388 13.88 -9.15 11.72
CA THR A 388 14.09 -9.74 13.06
C THR A 388 14.05 -11.26 12.99
N ARG A 389 13.04 -11.82 12.32
CA ARG A 389 12.90 -13.26 12.10
C ARG A 389 14.09 -13.86 11.34
N ARG A 390 14.59 -13.17 10.31
CA ARG A 390 15.81 -13.56 9.59
C ARG A 390 17.02 -13.62 10.53
N LYS A 391 17.23 -12.58 11.35
CA LYS A 391 18.34 -12.54 12.32
C LYS A 391 18.26 -13.68 13.33
N GLU A 392 17.06 -14.01 13.82
CA GLU A 392 16.84 -15.15 14.72
C GLU A 392 17.22 -16.47 14.08
N LYS A 393 16.78 -16.72 12.83
CA LYS A 393 17.14 -17.94 12.09
C LYS A 393 18.65 -18.04 11.85
N ILE A 394 19.32 -16.94 11.49
CA ILE A 394 20.78 -16.90 11.34
C ILE A 394 21.47 -17.22 12.68
N ASN A 395 20.97 -16.69 13.79
CA ASN A 395 21.52 -16.97 15.12
C ASN A 395 21.32 -18.44 15.53
N LEU A 396 20.19 -19.06 15.18
CA LEU A 396 19.97 -20.49 15.40
C LEU A 396 20.94 -21.34 14.59
N LEU A 397 21.15 -21.02 13.31
CA LEU A 397 22.12 -21.70 12.45
C LEU A 397 23.54 -21.60 13.02
N LYS A 398 23.95 -20.39 13.47
CA LYS A 398 25.24 -20.18 14.14
C LYS A 398 25.40 -21.01 15.41
N ARG A 399 24.36 -21.09 16.26
CA ARG A 399 24.39 -21.91 17.48
C ARG A 399 24.47 -23.39 17.18
N SER A 400 23.75 -23.86 16.16
CA SER A 400 23.80 -25.26 15.73
C SER A 400 25.17 -25.69 15.23
N PHE A 401 26.01 -24.74 14.82
CA PHE A 401 27.38 -25.00 14.36
C PHE A 401 28.43 -24.92 15.47
N MET A 402 28.16 -24.16 16.54
CA MET A 402 29.06 -24.05 17.68
C MET A 402 28.98 -25.23 18.65
N MET A 403 27.97 -26.09 18.51
CA MET A 403 27.83 -27.35 19.25
C MET A 403 28.30 -28.51 18.39
#